data_AF-A0A9D4XRZ4-F1
#
_entry.id   AF-A0A9D4XRZ4-F1
#
_cell.length_a   1.000
_cell.length_b   1.000
_cell.length_c   1.000
_cell.angle_alpha   90.00
_cell.angle_beta   90.00
_cell.angle_gamma   90.00
#
_symmetry.space_group_name_H-M   'P 1'
#
loop_
_entity.id
_entity.type
_entity.pdbx_description
1 polymer ?
#
loop_
_entity_poly.entity_id
_entity_poly.type
_entity_poly.pdbx_seq_one_letter_code
_entity_poly.pdbx_strand_id
1 'polypeptide(L)'
;MSSLRNIIPKRTYKERAQPASRERCGILEKHKDYVIRAKAFHKKQDTLRKLKEKASNRNPDEFSFKMISSRVVDGVHRKNQDIIHHVTQNNELRPILQNIDHEKKTKKRKLHEESKLFGSIPLKSKPREESKPFGSIPLKSKLRERKR
;
A
#
# COMPACT_ATOMS: atom_id res chain seq x y z
N MET A 1 -51.91 12.59 3.12
CA MET A 1 -52.48 11.45 2.35
C MET A 1 -53.14 11.98 1.09
N SER A 2 -52.66 11.60 -0.10
CA SER A 2 -53.19 12.12 -1.38
C SER A 2 -54.18 11.11 -1.98
N SER A 3 -55.47 11.21 -1.68
CA SER A 3 -56.43 10.13 -2.00
C SER A 3 -57.02 10.16 -3.41
N LEU A 4 -57.06 11.29 -4.14
CA LEU A 4 -57.73 11.34 -5.46
C LEU A 4 -56.90 11.96 -6.61
N ARG A 5 -55.79 12.67 -6.31
CA ARG A 5 -54.99 13.39 -7.34
C ARG A 5 -54.01 12.50 -8.12
N ASN A 6 -53.80 11.26 -7.68
CA ASN A 6 -52.87 10.30 -8.29
C ASN A 6 -53.59 9.15 -9.02
N ILE A 7 -54.92 9.14 -9.06
CA ILE A 7 -55.72 8.07 -9.70
C ILE A 7 -55.58 8.13 -11.23
N ILE A 8 -55.43 9.33 -11.78
CA ILE A 8 -55.21 9.52 -13.22
C ILE A 8 -53.69 9.61 -13.45
N PRO A 9 -53.09 8.73 -14.28
CA PRO A 9 -51.67 8.78 -14.56
C PRO A 9 -51.32 10.09 -15.27
N LYS A 10 -50.34 10.81 -14.75
CA LYS A 10 -49.83 12.04 -15.37
C LYS A 10 -48.96 11.71 -16.57
N ARG A 11 -49.03 12.55 -17.60
CA ARG A 11 -48.12 12.45 -18.75
C ARG A 11 -46.66 12.53 -18.29
N THR A 12 -45.85 11.59 -18.76
CA THR A 12 -44.41 11.63 -18.55
C THR A 12 -43.77 12.66 -19.48
N TYR A 13 -42.91 13.50 -18.91
CA TYR A 13 -42.11 14.45 -19.69
C TYR A 13 -40.87 13.73 -20.20
N LYS A 14 -40.66 13.74 -21.52
CA LYS A 14 -39.47 13.18 -22.17
C LYS A 14 -38.34 14.20 -22.12
N GLU A 15 -37.11 13.72 -21.97
CA GLU A 15 -35.92 14.57 -21.99
C GLU A 15 -35.52 14.90 -23.44
N ARG A 16 -34.97 16.10 -23.67
CA ARG A 16 -34.54 16.54 -25.01
C ARG A 16 -33.14 16.02 -25.34
N ALA A 17 -32.95 15.62 -26.60
CA ALA A 17 -31.65 15.23 -27.16
C ALA A 17 -30.69 16.41 -27.36
N GLN A 18 -29.41 16.11 -27.65
CA GLN A 18 -28.41 17.10 -28.08
C GLN A 18 -28.80 17.65 -29.48
N PRO A 19 -28.64 18.95 -29.78
CA PRO A 19 -28.83 19.47 -31.13
C PRO A 19 -27.84 18.86 -32.12
N ALA A 20 -28.30 18.59 -33.36
CA ALA A 20 -27.51 17.95 -34.41
C ALA A 20 -26.17 18.66 -34.68
N SER A 21 -26.16 20.00 -34.67
CA SER A 21 -24.96 20.81 -34.85
C SER A 21 -23.85 20.55 -33.81
N ARG A 22 -24.21 19.98 -32.65
CA ARG A 22 -23.31 19.71 -31.51
C ARG A 22 -23.14 18.23 -31.21
N GLU A 23 -23.53 17.34 -32.12
CA GLU A 23 -23.36 15.88 -31.94
C GLU A 23 -21.91 15.48 -31.69
N ARG A 24 -20.94 16.23 -32.25
CA ARG A 24 -19.50 16.04 -32.02
C ARG A 24 -19.10 16.13 -30.54
N CYS A 25 -19.86 16.85 -29.71
CA CYS A 25 -19.60 17.01 -28.27
C CYS A 25 -20.10 15.82 -27.44
N GLY A 26 -20.67 14.79 -28.06
CA GLY A 26 -21.27 13.65 -27.37
C GLY A 26 -22.61 14.00 -26.71
N ILE A 27 -22.98 13.20 -25.71
CA ILE A 27 -24.28 13.30 -25.03
C ILE A 27 -24.43 14.64 -24.30
N LEU A 28 -25.62 15.24 -24.40
CA LEU A 28 -25.95 16.44 -23.64
C LEU A 28 -26.26 16.07 -22.20
N GLU A 29 -25.27 16.25 -21.35
CA GLU A 29 -25.38 16.00 -19.93
C GLU A 29 -26.56 16.75 -19.30
N LYS A 30 -27.33 16.04 -18.46
CA LYS A 30 -28.42 16.62 -17.67
C LYS A 30 -28.05 16.69 -16.20
N HIS A 31 -28.90 17.32 -15.39
CA HIS A 31 -28.65 17.49 -13.96
C HIS A 31 -28.39 16.15 -13.23
N LYS A 32 -29.08 15.07 -13.63
CA LYS A 32 -28.87 13.73 -13.06
C LYS A 32 -27.43 13.25 -13.26
N ASP A 33 -26.92 13.39 -14.47
CA ASP A 33 -25.55 13.00 -14.83
C ASP A 33 -24.51 13.88 -14.11
N TYR A 34 -24.78 15.18 -14.03
CA TYR A 34 -23.96 16.14 -13.29
C TYR A 34 -23.82 15.74 -11.83
N VAL A 35 -24.92 15.38 -11.17
CA VAL A 35 -24.91 14.94 -9.78
C VAL A 35 -24.05 13.68 -9.61
N ILE A 36 -24.14 12.73 -10.55
CA ILE A 36 -23.32 11.51 -10.53
C ILE A 36 -21.83 11.87 -10.68
N ARG A 37 -21.49 12.73 -11.66
CA ARG A 37 -20.12 13.16 -11.89
C ARG A 37 -19.54 13.94 -10.70
N ALA A 38 -20.30 14.88 -10.15
CA ALA A 38 -19.89 15.68 -9.01
C ALA A 38 -19.62 14.81 -7.76
N LYS A 39 -20.50 13.84 -7.49
CA LYS A 39 -20.28 12.85 -6.42
C LYS A 39 -19.02 12.03 -6.64
N ALA A 40 -18.78 11.56 -7.86
CA ALA A 40 -17.57 10.82 -8.19
C ALA A 40 -16.29 11.67 -8.03
N PHE A 41 -16.34 12.93 -8.43
CA PHE A 41 -15.24 13.88 -8.26
C PHE A 41 -14.93 14.14 -6.78
N HIS A 42 -15.93 14.49 -5.98
CA HIS A 42 -15.72 14.71 -4.53
C HIS A 42 -15.21 13.47 -3.82
N LYS A 43 -15.70 12.27 -4.18
CA LYS A 43 -15.16 11.01 -3.63
C LYS A 43 -13.67 10.87 -3.93
N LYS A 44 -13.23 11.17 -5.16
CA LYS A 44 -11.80 11.15 -5.51
C LYS A 44 -11.02 12.20 -4.72
N GLN A 45 -11.51 13.43 -4.64
CA GLN A 45 -10.89 14.51 -3.89
C GLN A 45 -10.72 14.15 -2.41
N ASP A 46 -11.75 13.57 -1.78
CA ASP A 46 -11.71 13.12 -0.39
C ASP A 46 -10.70 12.01 -0.17
N THR A 47 -10.62 11.04 -1.08
CA THR A 47 -9.60 9.98 -1.00
C THR A 47 -8.20 10.54 -1.10
N LEU A 48 -7.94 11.47 -2.03
CA LEU A 48 -6.64 12.13 -2.17
C LEU A 48 -6.27 12.94 -0.92
N ARG A 49 -7.23 13.67 -0.34
CA ARG A 49 -7.00 14.42 0.91
C ARG A 49 -6.57 13.49 2.04
N LYS A 50 -7.29 12.38 2.24
CA LYS A 50 -6.93 11.38 3.26
C LYS A 50 -5.57 10.73 3.01
N LEU A 51 -5.23 10.45 1.76
CA LEU A 51 -3.92 9.91 1.40
C LEU A 51 -2.78 10.90 1.67
N LYS A 52 -2.99 12.19 1.35
CA LYS A 52 -2.03 13.26 1.67
C LYS A 52 -1.81 13.39 3.17
N GLU A 53 -2.88 13.42 3.96
CA GLU A 53 -2.79 13.49 5.42
C GLU A 53 -2.03 12.29 6.00
N LYS A 54 -2.34 11.07 5.55
CA LYS A 54 -1.59 9.87 5.94
C LYS A 54 -0.11 9.93 5.56
N ALA A 55 0.20 10.47 4.38
CA ALA A 55 1.58 10.64 3.93
C ALA A 55 2.33 11.68 4.80
N SER A 56 1.68 12.80 5.15
CA SER A 56 2.25 13.81 6.04
C SER A 56 2.48 13.30 7.47
N ASN A 57 1.58 12.45 7.97
CA ASN A 57 1.65 11.88 9.31
C ASN A 57 2.46 10.56 9.37
N ARG A 58 3.24 10.24 8.34
CA ARG A 58 4.05 9.01 8.27
C ARG A 58 5.15 9.03 9.34
N ASN A 59 5.27 7.96 10.12
CA ASN A 59 6.41 7.75 11.00
C ASN A 59 7.61 7.21 10.19
N PRO A 60 8.77 7.90 10.15
CA PRO A 60 9.95 7.43 9.42
C PRO A 60 10.50 6.11 9.96
N ASP A 61 10.28 5.82 11.25
CA ASP A 61 10.82 4.63 11.92
C ASP A 61 9.85 3.43 11.89
N GLU A 62 8.73 3.54 11.16
CA GLU A 62 7.76 2.43 11.09
C GLU A 62 8.36 1.21 10.35
N PHE A 63 8.15 0.03 10.92
CA PHE A 63 8.59 -1.23 10.33
C PHE A 63 7.44 -2.23 10.23
N SER A 64 7.30 -2.86 9.05
CA SER A 64 6.40 -3.97 8.80
C SER A 64 7.17 -5.12 8.16
N PHE A 65 6.88 -6.37 8.57
CA PHE A 65 7.51 -7.56 7.98
C PHE A 65 7.35 -7.67 6.46
N LYS A 66 6.31 -7.04 5.89
CA LYS A 66 6.11 -6.98 4.43
C LYS A 66 7.22 -6.19 3.71
N MET A 67 7.94 -5.30 4.39
CA MET A 67 9.07 -4.56 3.83
C MET A 67 10.26 -5.46 3.50
N ILE A 68 10.33 -6.67 4.07
CA ILE A 68 11.36 -7.67 3.72
C ILE A 68 11.07 -8.30 2.35
N SER A 69 9.78 -8.52 2.03
CA SER A 69 9.33 -9.22 0.81
C SER A 69 8.89 -8.30 -0.33
N SER A 70 9.04 -6.99 -0.15
CA SER A 70 8.68 -5.96 -1.13
C SER A 70 9.74 -4.87 -1.20
N ARG A 71 9.82 -4.18 -2.33
CA ARG A 71 10.80 -3.12 -2.56
C ARG A 71 10.12 -1.91 -3.19
N VAL A 72 10.58 -0.71 -2.82
CA VAL A 72 10.23 0.52 -3.52
C VAL A 72 11.25 0.72 -4.64
N VAL A 73 10.78 0.75 -5.89
CA VAL A 73 11.59 1.02 -7.09
C VAL A 73 10.98 2.25 -7.75
N ASP A 74 11.80 3.28 -8.00
CA ASP A 74 11.38 4.57 -8.58
C ASP A 74 10.20 5.22 -7.84
N GLY A 75 10.17 5.10 -6.51
CA GLY A 75 9.10 5.64 -5.67
C GLY A 75 7.79 4.84 -5.67
N VAL A 76 7.71 3.72 -6.39
CA VAL A 76 6.52 2.85 -6.44
C VAL A 76 6.79 1.54 -5.70
N HIS A 77 5.86 1.15 -4.83
CA HIS A 77 5.91 -0.12 -4.11
C HIS A 77 5.65 -1.29 -5.06
N ARG A 78 6.59 -2.23 -5.15
CA ARG A 78 6.49 -3.46 -5.96
C ARG A 78 6.72 -4.68 -5.08
N LYS A 79 5.97 -5.76 -5.34
CA LYS A 79 6.25 -7.06 -4.72
C LYS A 79 7.46 -7.68 -5.41
N ASN A 80 8.26 -8.46 -4.67
CA ASN A 80 9.44 -9.10 -5.25
C ASN A 80 9.12 -10.02 -6.45
N GLN A 81 7.96 -10.68 -6.45
CA GLN A 81 7.51 -11.52 -7.57
C GLN A 81 7.30 -10.71 -8.86
N ASP A 82 6.72 -9.51 -8.77
CA ASP A 82 6.48 -8.65 -9.94
C ASP A 82 7.80 -8.16 -10.55
N ILE A 83 8.80 -7.90 -9.70
CA ILE A 83 10.16 -7.53 -10.11
C ILE A 83 10.82 -8.69 -10.86
N ILE A 84 10.75 -9.90 -10.30
CA ILE A 84 11.32 -11.10 -10.94
C ILE A 84 10.66 -11.33 -12.30
N HIS A 85 9.34 -11.23 -12.41
CA HIS A 85 8.63 -11.37 -13.68
C HIS A 85 9.10 -10.33 -14.71
N HIS A 86 9.21 -9.06 -14.32
CA HIS A 86 9.70 -8.01 -15.22
C HIS A 86 11.14 -8.24 -15.71
N VAL A 87 12.05 -8.66 -14.82
CA VAL A 87 13.44 -8.95 -15.18
C VAL A 87 13.54 -10.20 -16.07
N THR A 88 12.73 -11.22 -15.80
CA THR A 88 12.78 -12.51 -16.52
C THR A 88 12.26 -12.40 -17.96
N GLN A 89 11.38 -11.42 -18.23
CA GLN A 89 10.89 -11.09 -19.58
C GLN A 89 11.97 -10.46 -20.46
N ASN A 90 13.08 -9.96 -19.88
CA ASN A 90 14.24 -9.51 -20.64
C ASN A 90 15.09 -10.73 -21.05
N ASN A 91 15.02 -11.12 -22.32
CA ASN A 91 15.67 -12.32 -22.86
C ASN A 91 17.20 -12.37 -22.59
N GLU A 92 17.86 -11.22 -22.50
CA GLU A 92 19.31 -11.11 -22.28
C GLU A 92 19.74 -11.46 -20.85
N LEU A 93 18.89 -11.19 -19.84
CA LEU A 93 19.23 -11.39 -18.42
C LEU A 93 18.94 -12.82 -17.94
N ARG A 94 18.13 -13.56 -18.69
CA ARG A 94 17.70 -14.93 -18.37
C ARG A 94 18.87 -15.93 -18.22
N PRO A 95 19.87 -16.01 -19.12
CA PRO A 95 21.01 -16.93 -18.95
C PRO A 95 21.88 -16.56 -17.73
N ILE A 96 22.06 -15.27 -17.46
CA ILE A 96 22.84 -14.78 -16.31
C ILE A 96 22.17 -15.19 -14.99
N LEU A 97 20.84 -15.02 -14.89
CA LEU A 97 20.06 -15.43 -13.72
C LEU A 97 20.17 -16.94 -13.45
N GLN A 98 20.08 -17.77 -14.50
CA GLN A 98 20.21 -19.23 -14.36
C GLN A 98 21.59 -19.65 -13.82
N ASN A 99 22.66 -18.99 -14.29
CA ASN A 99 24.01 -19.25 -13.81
C ASN A 99 24.16 -18.87 -12.33
N ILE A 100 23.62 -17.72 -11.92
CA ILE A 100 23.64 -17.26 -10.52
C ILE A 100 22.87 -18.24 -9.61
N ASP A 101 21.69 -18.69 -10.03
CA ASP A 101 20.88 -19.64 -9.25
C ASP A 101 21.59 -21.00 -9.12
N HIS A 102 22.25 -21.45 -10.20
CA HIS A 102 23.07 -22.65 -10.16
C HIS A 102 24.22 -22.53 -9.16
N GLU A 103 24.97 -21.42 -9.19
CA GLU A 103 26.05 -21.15 -8.23
C GLU A 103 25.57 -21.06 -6.78
N LYS A 104 24.44 -20.40 -6.52
CA LYS A 104 23.86 -20.34 -5.18
C LYS A 104 23.48 -21.72 -4.67
N LYS A 105 22.92 -22.57 -5.55
CA LYS A 105 22.54 -23.95 -5.22
C LYS A 105 23.75 -24.82 -4.92
N THR A 106 24.83 -24.70 -5.69
CA THR A 106 26.08 -25.45 -5.44
C THR A 106 26.74 -25.02 -4.15
N LYS A 107 26.87 -23.70 -3.88
CA LYS A 107 27.38 -23.18 -2.61
C LYS A 107 26.56 -23.64 -1.40
N LYS A 108 25.22 -23.61 -1.51
CA LYS A 108 24.33 -24.10 -0.43
C LYS A 108 24.51 -25.60 -0.15
N ARG A 109 24.71 -26.42 -1.20
CA ARG A 109 25.02 -27.85 -1.05
C ARG A 109 26.36 -28.07 -0.36
N LYS A 110 27.41 -27.35 -0.78
CA LYS A 110 28.74 -27.41 -0.13
C LYS A 110 28.66 -27.03 1.36
N LEU A 111 28.01 -25.92 1.69
CA LEU A 111 27.78 -25.51 3.09
C LEU A 111 27.00 -26.57 3.88
N HIS A 112 26.02 -27.23 3.25
CA HIS A 112 25.27 -28.29 3.90
C HIS A 112 26.12 -29.56 4.11
N GLU A 113 26.96 -29.94 3.16
CA GLU A 113 27.92 -31.04 3.30
C GLU A 113 28.99 -30.73 4.36
N GLU A 114 29.53 -29.52 4.36
CA GLU A 114 30.45 -29.02 5.40
C GLU A 114 29.77 -29.02 6.78
N SER A 115 28.50 -28.61 6.88
CA SER A 115 27.75 -28.66 8.14
C SER A 115 27.50 -30.09 8.65
N LYS A 116 27.41 -31.08 7.74
CA LYS A 116 27.30 -32.50 8.11
C LYS A 116 28.64 -33.06 8.61
N LEU A 117 29.75 -32.62 8.00
CA LEU A 117 31.11 -32.96 8.43
C LEU A 117 31.45 -32.31 9.79
N PHE A 118 30.89 -31.14 10.08
CA PHE A 118 31.09 -30.40 11.34
C PHE A 118 30.13 -30.82 12.46
N GLY A 119 29.69 -32.09 12.45
CA GLY A 119 28.90 -32.66 13.53
C GLY A 119 29.51 -32.30 14.90
N SER A 120 28.74 -31.54 15.69
CA SER A 120 28.99 -31.22 17.09
C SER A 120 30.29 -30.46 17.43
N ILE A 121 30.49 -29.25 16.91
CA ILE A 121 31.32 -28.27 17.64
C ILE A 121 30.41 -27.43 18.54
N PRO A 122 30.54 -27.53 19.87
CA PRO A 122 29.76 -26.70 20.78
C PRO A 122 30.19 -25.23 20.57
N LEU A 123 29.23 -24.39 20.21
CA LEU A 123 29.42 -22.94 20.21
C LEU A 123 29.87 -22.53 21.62
N LYS A 124 31.10 -22.03 21.76
CA LYS A 124 31.52 -21.36 23.00
C LYS A 124 30.56 -20.20 23.23
N SER A 125 29.62 -20.36 24.16
CA SER A 125 28.75 -19.28 24.61
C SER A 125 29.65 -18.16 25.11
N LYS A 126 29.62 -17.00 24.44
CA LYS A 126 30.18 -15.79 25.04
C LYS A 126 29.49 -15.59 26.39
N PRO A 127 30.22 -15.26 27.48
CA PRO A 127 29.58 -14.93 28.74
C PRO A 127 28.56 -13.81 28.48
N ARG A 128 27.35 -14.01 29.01
CA ARG A 128 26.26 -13.05 28.95
C ARG A 128 26.74 -11.79 29.69
N GLU A 129 27.15 -10.77 28.96
CA GLU A 129 27.36 -9.46 29.57
C GLU A 129 26.02 -9.03 30.16
N GLU A 130 25.97 -8.94 31.49
CA GLU A 130 24.82 -8.45 32.22
C GLU A 130 24.47 -7.08 31.68
N SER A 131 23.24 -6.93 31.19
CA SER A 131 22.71 -5.63 30.80
C SER A 131 22.81 -4.71 32.00
N LYS A 132 23.71 -3.72 31.93
CA LYS A 132 23.75 -2.61 32.90
C LYS A 132 22.32 -2.06 33.03
N PRO A 133 21.79 -1.89 34.25
CA PRO A 133 20.44 -1.38 34.40
C PRO A 133 20.36 0.00 33.74
N PHE A 134 19.43 0.16 32.81
CA PHE A 134 19.11 1.45 32.22
C PHE A 134 18.87 2.44 33.36
N GLY A 135 19.64 3.53 33.36
CA GLY A 135 19.61 4.55 34.40
C GLY A 135 18.18 4.98 34.70
N SER A 136 17.84 5.03 35.99
CA SER A 136 16.57 5.53 36.48
C SER A 136 16.33 6.95 35.97
N ILE A 137 15.32 7.11 35.12
CA ILE A 137 14.83 8.43 34.70
C ILE A 137 14.20 9.07 35.95
N PRO A 138 14.66 10.24 36.42
CA PRO A 138 14.08 10.86 37.60
C PRO A 138 12.66 11.34 37.29
N LEU A 139 11.67 10.80 38.01
CA LEU A 139 10.31 11.31 38.01
C LEU A 139 10.31 12.72 38.60
N LYS A 140 10.25 13.75 37.76
CA LYS A 140 9.94 15.11 38.20
C LYS A 140 8.48 15.16 38.63
N SER A 141 8.24 15.06 39.93
CA SER A 141 6.97 15.40 40.57
C SER A 141 6.68 16.88 40.37
N LYS A 142 5.78 17.21 39.44
CA LYS A 142 5.10 18.51 39.45
C LYS A 142 3.73 18.33 40.08
N LEU A 143 3.66 18.55 41.39
CA LEU A 143 2.44 19.05 42.02
C LEU A 143 2.08 20.37 41.32
N ARG A 144 0.88 20.44 40.76
CA ARG A 144 0.25 21.73 40.50
C ARG A 144 -1.16 21.67 41.07
N GLU A 145 -1.27 22.24 42.27
CA GLU A 145 -2.52 22.58 42.92
C GLU A 145 -3.39 23.39 41.93
N ARG A 146 -4.62 22.92 41.71
CA ARG A 146 -5.71 23.77 41.25
C ARG A 146 -6.53 24.15 42.48
N LYS A 147 -6.31 25.36 42.99
CA LYS A 147 -7.26 26.05 43.87
C LYS A 147 -8.41 26.57 43.00
N ARG A 148 -9.63 26.24 43.46
CA ARG A 148 -10.95 26.86 43.29
C ARG A 148 -11.35 27.34 41.90
#